data_AF-S8FLG6-F1
#
_entry.id   AF-S8FLG6-F1
#
_cell.length_a   1.000
_cell.length_b   1.000
_cell.length_c   1.000
_cell.angle_alpha   90.00
_cell.angle_beta   90.00
_cell.angle_gamma   90.00
#
_symmetry.space_group_name_H-M   'P 1'
#
loop_
_entity.id
_entity.type
_entity.pdbx_description
1 polymer ?
#
loop_
_entity_poly.entity_id
_entity_poly.type
_entity_poly.pdbx_seq_one_letter_code
_entity_poly.pdbx_strand_id
1 'polypeptide(L)'
;MVAYLWLLWYDSPSKAAPRHWALAVTYETHDNAYSTLYEVSRDTTGTRYQPRVVRRVHLSSKHGHIAFGGKLLLGEITDQVLVSLEMYSETAAELVNAHNRKRGAHESTCHDWAIIIVRSLEDALLLPVGSLSRVEKCPRYG
;
A
#
# COMPACT_ATOMS: atom_id res chain seq x y z
N MET A 1 -15.26 14.88 -5.58
CA MET A 1 -15.65 14.13 -4.37
C MET A 1 -14.38 13.92 -3.54
N VAL A 2 -14.46 13.76 -2.22
CA VAL A 2 -13.28 13.50 -1.40
C VAL A 2 -13.27 12.01 -1.05
N ALA A 3 -12.12 11.37 -1.21
CA ALA A 3 -11.91 9.98 -0.81
C ALA A 3 -10.84 9.91 0.29
N TYR A 4 -10.82 8.82 1.04
CA TYR A 4 -9.90 8.61 2.15
C TYR A 4 -8.86 7.56 1.75
N LEU A 5 -7.58 7.92 1.88
CA LEU A 5 -6.46 7.02 1.63
C LEU A 5 -5.98 6.38 2.94
N TRP A 6 -5.90 5.07 2.94
CA TRP A 6 -5.48 4.26 4.08
C TRP A 6 -4.25 3.45 3.72
N LEU A 7 -3.37 3.23 4.69
CA LEU A 7 -2.42 2.13 4.67
C LEU A 7 -3.00 0.98 5.49
N LEU A 8 -3.04 -0.21 4.91
CA LEU A 8 -3.43 -1.46 5.56
C LEU A 8 -2.23 -2.39 5.64
N TRP A 9 -2.17 -3.20 6.69
CA TRP A 9 -1.23 -4.31 6.76
C TRP A 9 -1.92 -5.60 7.17
N TYR A 10 -1.49 -6.69 6.54
CA TYR A 10 -2.02 -8.02 6.77
C TYR A 10 -1.11 -8.81 7.71
N ASP A 11 -1.69 -9.63 8.57
CA ASP A 11 -0.92 -10.53 9.41
C ASP A 11 -0.17 -11.56 8.56
N SER A 12 1.07 -11.83 8.93
CA SER A 12 1.87 -12.83 8.24
C SER A 12 1.64 -14.21 8.87
N PRO A 13 1.63 -15.31 8.10
CA PRO A 13 1.50 -16.66 8.67
C PRO A 13 2.66 -17.04 9.60
N SER A 14 3.75 -16.28 9.62
CA SER A 14 4.90 -16.45 10.52
C SER A 14 5.39 -15.10 11.01
N LYS A 15 5.75 -15.02 12.31
CA LYS A 15 6.33 -13.81 12.93
C LYS A 15 7.63 -13.33 12.27
N ALA A 16 8.33 -14.24 11.58
CA ALA A 16 9.58 -13.95 10.89
C ALA A 16 9.38 -13.52 9.43
N ALA A 17 8.16 -13.62 8.89
CA ALA A 17 7.87 -13.22 7.51
C ALA A 17 7.43 -11.75 7.46
N PRO A 18 7.75 -11.02 6.37
CA PRO A 18 7.28 -9.66 6.20
C PRO A 18 5.75 -9.65 6.14
N ARG A 19 5.16 -8.60 6.73
CA ARG A 19 3.74 -8.30 6.54
C ARG A 19 3.53 -7.84 5.10
N HIS A 20 2.30 -7.94 4.62
CA HIS A 20 1.93 -7.39 3.34
C HIS A 20 1.27 -6.03 3.57
N TRP A 21 1.67 -5.00 2.83
CA TRP A 21 1.02 -3.69 2.87
C TRP A 21 0.16 -3.48 1.64
N ALA A 22 -0.98 -2.83 1.83
CA ALA A 22 -1.86 -2.36 0.78
C ALA A 22 -2.27 -0.91 1.03
N LEU A 23 -2.47 -0.15 -0.04
CA LEU A 23 -3.17 1.13 0.04
C LEU A 23 -4.64 0.90 -0.24
N ALA A 24 -5.50 1.48 0.58
CA ALA A 24 -6.95 1.38 0.42
C ALA A 24 -7.53 2.76 0.15
N VAL A 25 -8.50 2.82 -0.76
CA VAL A 25 -9.31 4.02 -0.95
C VAL A 25 -10.76 3.72 -0.62
N THR A 26 -11.35 4.54 0.25
CA THR A 26 -12.79 4.52 0.56
C THR A 26 -13.39 5.89 0.35
N TYR A 27 -14.71 5.96 0.14
CA TYR A 27 -15.45 7.22 0.14
C TYR A 27 -16.01 7.59 1.51
N GLU A 28 -15.90 6.67 2.48
CA GLU A 28 -16.43 6.80 3.83
C GLU A 28 -15.38 6.31 4.84
N THR A 29 -15.41 6.83 6.06
CA THR A 29 -14.40 6.54 7.10
C THR A 29 -14.73 5.37 8.01
N HIS A 30 -15.97 4.86 7.95
CA HIS A 30 -16.41 3.77 8.82
C HIS A 30 -15.92 2.40 8.36
N ASP A 31 -15.75 1.48 9.31
CA ASP A 31 -15.05 0.19 9.13
C ASP A 31 -15.70 -0.74 8.10
N ASN A 32 -16.98 -0.58 7.82
CA ASN A 32 -17.72 -1.39 6.86
C ASN A 32 -17.73 -0.80 5.45
N ALA A 33 -17.03 0.33 5.22
CA ALA A 33 -16.96 0.95 3.91
C ALA A 33 -16.32 0.00 2.87
N TYR A 34 -16.84 0.04 1.66
CA TYR A 34 -16.20 -0.61 0.52
C TYR A 34 -14.95 0.17 0.13
N SER A 35 -13.87 -0.58 -0.05
CA SER A 35 -12.57 -0.07 -0.46
C SER A 35 -12.15 -0.64 -1.82
N THR A 36 -11.34 0.15 -2.52
CA THR A 36 -10.45 -0.35 -3.56
C THR A 36 -9.05 -0.48 -2.97
N LEU A 37 -8.50 -1.68 -3.03
CA LEU A 37 -7.16 -1.99 -2.58
C LEU A 37 -6.18 -1.95 -3.75
N TYR A 38 -5.04 -1.34 -3.49
CA TYR A 38 -3.86 -1.34 -4.32
C TYR A 38 -2.80 -2.11 -3.54
N GLU A 39 -2.29 -3.18 -4.12
CA GLU A 39 -1.30 -4.02 -3.49
C GLU A 39 -0.19 -4.39 -4.46
N VAL A 40 0.98 -4.70 -3.94
CA VAL A 40 2.12 -5.14 -4.75
C VAL A 40 2.61 -6.46 -4.20
N SER A 41 2.41 -7.52 -4.97
CA SER A 41 2.83 -8.88 -4.63
C SER A 41 4.00 -9.33 -5.50
N ARG A 42 4.77 -10.32 -5.03
CA ARG A 42 5.72 -10.98 -5.92
C ARG A 42 4.97 -11.78 -6.98
N ASP A 43 5.53 -11.83 -8.17
CA ASP A 43 5.06 -12.69 -9.25
C ASP A 43 5.27 -14.17 -8.92
N THR A 44 4.75 -15.05 -9.76
CA THR A 44 4.83 -16.52 -9.59
C THR A 44 6.26 -17.03 -9.58
N THR A 45 7.23 -16.27 -10.11
CA THR A 45 8.65 -16.63 -10.11
C THR A 45 9.37 -16.13 -8.86
N GLY A 46 8.73 -15.25 -8.08
CA GLY A 46 9.30 -14.63 -6.90
C GLY A 46 10.36 -13.56 -7.19
N THR A 47 10.59 -13.23 -8.47
CA THR A 47 11.72 -12.36 -8.89
C THR A 47 11.32 -10.91 -9.06
N ARG A 48 10.06 -10.65 -9.40
CA ARG A 48 9.55 -9.30 -9.68
C ARG A 48 8.32 -9.01 -8.82
N TYR A 49 8.19 -7.76 -8.40
CA TYR A 49 6.97 -7.22 -7.81
C TYR A 49 6.01 -6.76 -8.91
N GLN A 50 4.74 -7.16 -8.81
CA GLN A 50 3.66 -6.78 -9.72
C GLN A 50 2.54 -6.08 -8.93
N PRO A 51 2.04 -4.93 -9.41
CA PRO A 51 0.90 -4.27 -8.83
C PRO A 51 -0.38 -5.05 -9.13
N ARG A 52 -1.34 -4.95 -8.22
CA ARG A 52 -2.66 -5.55 -8.34
C ARG A 52 -3.68 -4.63 -7.68
N VAL A 53 -4.83 -4.50 -8.33
CA VAL A 53 -5.97 -3.74 -7.83
C VAL A 53 -7.11 -4.69 -7.52
N VAL A 54 -7.65 -4.60 -6.30
CA VAL A 54 -8.80 -5.40 -5.86
C VAL A 54 -9.92 -4.48 -5.39
N ARG A 55 -11.05 -4.54 -6.08
CA ARG A 55 -12.20 -3.66 -5.84
C ARG A 55 -13.23 -4.33 -4.93
N ARG A 56 -14.06 -3.52 -4.26
CA ARG A 56 -15.20 -3.95 -3.42
C ARG A 56 -14.79 -4.81 -2.23
N VAL A 57 -13.72 -4.43 -1.55
CA VAL A 57 -13.24 -5.11 -0.33
C VAL A 57 -13.67 -4.30 0.89
N HIS A 58 -14.25 -4.94 1.91
CA HIS A 58 -14.53 -4.24 3.17
C HIS A 58 -13.23 -4.01 3.96
N LEU A 59 -13.08 -2.82 4.53
CA LEU A 59 -11.95 -2.47 5.41
C LEU A 59 -11.83 -3.36 6.66
N SER A 60 -12.92 -4.02 7.06
CA SER A 60 -13.00 -4.89 8.24
C SER A 60 -12.99 -6.40 7.94
N SER A 61 -13.11 -6.80 6.67
CA SER A 61 -13.29 -8.22 6.30
C SER A 61 -11.97 -8.89 5.93
N LYS A 62 -11.84 -10.19 6.18
CA LYS A 62 -10.67 -10.98 5.74
C LYS A 62 -10.45 -10.79 4.23
N HIS A 63 -9.25 -10.38 3.81
CA HIS A 63 -8.91 -10.37 2.39
C HIS A 63 -8.38 -11.76 2.00
N GLY A 64 -9.25 -12.58 1.42
CA GLY A 64 -8.94 -14.00 1.17
C GLY A 64 -8.73 -14.76 2.49
N HIS A 65 -7.57 -15.39 2.64
CA HIS A 65 -7.22 -16.18 3.83
C HIS A 65 -6.49 -15.37 4.93
N ILE A 66 -6.17 -14.10 4.69
CA ILE A 66 -5.29 -13.32 5.56
C ILE A 66 -6.10 -12.28 6.34
N ALA A 67 -5.89 -12.24 7.66
CA ALA A 67 -6.54 -11.27 8.54
C ALA A 67 -5.87 -9.90 8.44
N PHE A 68 -6.67 -8.83 8.53
CA PHE A 68 -6.16 -7.48 8.70
C PHE A 68 -5.48 -7.36 10.06
N GLY A 69 -4.18 -7.04 10.05
CA GLY A 69 -3.40 -6.79 11.26
C GLY A 69 -3.52 -5.34 11.75
N GLY A 70 -4.08 -4.45 10.94
CA GLY A 70 -4.35 -3.05 11.29
C GLY A 70 -4.40 -2.10 10.10
N LYS A 71 -4.72 -0.83 10.39
CA LYS A 71 -4.87 0.24 9.40
C LYS A 71 -4.43 1.60 9.93
N LEU A 72 -4.08 2.50 9.00
CA LEU A 72 -3.70 3.89 9.27
C LEU A 72 -4.36 4.81 8.25
N LEU A 73 -5.15 5.79 8.69
CA LEU A 73 -5.64 6.87 7.82
C LEU A 73 -4.49 7.83 7.49
N LEU A 74 -4.15 7.93 6.20
CA LEU A 74 -3.11 8.83 5.71
C LEU A 74 -3.68 10.24 5.50
N GLY A 75 -4.86 10.33 4.92
CA GLY A 75 -5.56 11.60 4.72
C GLY A 75 -6.66 11.51 3.69
N GLU A 76 -7.22 12.67 3.39
CA GLU A 76 -8.15 12.88 2.30
C GLU A 76 -7.39 13.06 0.99
N ILE A 77 -7.90 12.48 -0.09
CA ILE A 77 -7.35 12.57 -1.44
C ILE A 77 -8.45 12.99 -2.42
N THR A 78 -8.03 13.65 -3.50
CA THR A 78 -8.92 14.11 -4.57
C THR A 78 -9.16 13.02 -5.61
N ASP A 79 -10.20 13.19 -6.43
CA ASP A 79 -10.48 12.29 -7.56
C ASP A 79 -9.30 12.19 -8.55
N GLN A 80 -8.47 13.24 -8.67
CA GLN A 80 -7.28 13.22 -9.51
C GLN A 80 -6.24 12.20 -9.00
N VAL A 81 -6.04 12.13 -7.68
CA VAL A 81 -5.15 11.13 -7.07
C VAL A 81 -5.73 9.73 -7.26
N LEU A 82 -7.04 9.57 -7.04
CA LEU A 82 -7.72 8.29 -7.21
C LEU A 82 -7.51 7.69 -8.61
N VAL A 83 -7.72 8.49 -9.66
CA VAL A 83 -7.55 8.04 -11.06
C VAL A 83 -6.09 7.70 -11.38
N SER A 84 -5.14 8.33 -10.70
CA SER A 84 -3.71 8.15 -10.93
C SER A 84 -3.08 7.04 -10.08
N LEU A 85 -3.78 6.55 -9.05
CA LEU A 85 -3.18 5.67 -8.03
C LEU A 85 -2.78 4.30 -8.59
N GLU A 86 -3.48 3.80 -9.60
CA GLU A 86 -3.11 2.57 -10.33
C GLU A 86 -1.77 2.75 -11.06
N MET A 87 -1.64 3.84 -11.82
CA MET A 87 -0.39 4.21 -12.50
C MET A 87 0.77 4.46 -11.52
N TYR A 88 0.48 5.07 -10.36
CA TYR A 88 1.48 5.27 -9.31
C TYR A 88 1.94 3.94 -8.71
N SER A 89 1.03 2.98 -8.55
CA SER A 89 1.35 1.63 -8.08
C SER A 89 2.25 0.88 -9.07
N GLU A 90 1.97 0.99 -10.37
CA GLU A 90 2.83 0.45 -11.43
C GLU A 90 4.23 1.06 -11.39
N THR A 91 4.31 2.40 -11.40
CA THR A 91 5.59 3.12 -11.39
C THR A 91 6.41 2.80 -10.15
N ALA A 92 5.79 2.79 -8.96
CA ALA A 92 6.46 2.47 -7.72
C ALA A 92 6.97 1.02 -7.70
N ALA A 93 6.19 0.05 -8.19
CA ALA A 93 6.64 -1.32 -8.31
C ALA A 93 7.83 -1.44 -9.28
N GLU A 94 7.83 -0.72 -10.39
CA GLU A 94 8.96 -0.69 -11.32
C GLU A 94 10.23 -0.11 -10.72
N LEU A 95 10.12 0.97 -9.93
CA LEU A 95 11.25 1.56 -9.22
C LEU A 95 11.85 0.57 -8.21
N VAL A 96 11.01 -0.12 -7.43
CA VAL A 96 11.45 -1.18 -6.50
C VAL A 96 12.17 -2.31 -7.26
N ASN A 97 11.59 -2.75 -8.37
CA ASN A 97 12.21 -3.79 -9.21
C ASN A 97 13.53 -3.35 -9.84
N ALA A 98 13.64 -2.09 -10.28
CA ALA A 98 14.87 -1.53 -10.84
C ALA A 98 15.96 -1.41 -9.76
N HIS A 99 15.60 -1.03 -8.54
CA HIS A 99 16.51 -0.96 -7.41
C HIS A 99 17.08 -2.33 -7.06
N ASN A 100 16.20 -3.34 -6.89
CA ASN A 100 16.60 -4.72 -6.59
C ASN A 100 17.47 -5.36 -7.69
N ARG A 101 17.27 -5.00 -8.96
CA ARG A 101 18.15 -5.45 -10.05
C ARG A 101 19.57 -4.88 -9.95
N LYS A 102 19.72 -3.64 -9.47
CA LYS A 102 21.01 -2.93 -9.45
C LYS A 102 21.88 -3.28 -8.24
N ARG A 103 21.28 -3.55 -7.08
CA ARG A 103 21.99 -3.67 -5.81
C ARG A 103 21.94 -5.05 -5.16
N GLY A 104 21.29 -6.02 -5.82
CA GLY A 104 21.11 -7.38 -5.33
C GLY A 104 19.67 -7.63 -4.89
N ALA A 105 19.20 -8.87 -5.08
CA ALA A 105 17.87 -9.27 -4.66
C ALA A 105 17.74 -9.06 -3.14
N HIS A 106 16.69 -8.33 -2.72
CA HIS A 106 16.24 -8.14 -1.32
C HIS A 106 16.63 -6.85 -0.59
N GLU A 107 17.25 -5.86 -1.22
CA GLU A 107 17.46 -4.56 -0.53
C GLU A 107 16.15 -3.76 -0.38
N SER A 108 15.27 -3.82 -1.38
CA SER A 108 13.91 -3.25 -1.29
C SER A 108 12.84 -4.33 -1.12
N THR A 109 11.96 -4.09 -0.14
CA THR A 109 10.86 -4.93 0.31
C THR A 109 9.54 -4.57 -0.38
N CYS A 110 8.51 -5.41 -0.19
CA CYS A 110 7.13 -5.14 -0.62
C CYS A 110 6.48 -3.95 0.10
N HIS A 111 7.17 -3.26 1.01
CA HIS A 111 6.68 -2.05 1.67
C HIS A 111 7.11 -0.77 0.94
N ASP A 112 8.23 -0.81 0.22
CA ASP A 112 8.87 0.39 -0.32
C ASP A 112 8.05 1.07 -1.42
N TRP A 113 7.23 0.31 -2.15
CA TRP A 113 6.32 0.89 -3.14
C TRP A 113 5.32 1.86 -2.49
N ALA A 114 4.76 1.49 -1.33
CA ALA A 114 3.82 2.33 -0.60
C ALA A 114 4.52 3.56 -0.03
N ILE A 115 5.76 3.41 0.46
CA ILE A 115 6.58 4.54 0.93
C ILE A 115 6.85 5.53 -0.20
N ILE A 116 7.19 5.03 -1.40
CA ILE A 116 7.43 5.87 -2.59
C ILE A 116 6.17 6.69 -2.91
N ILE A 117 5.00 6.04 -2.99
CA ILE A 117 3.74 6.74 -3.29
C ILE A 117 3.42 7.78 -2.22
N VAL A 118 3.48 7.41 -0.94
CA VAL A 118 3.13 8.32 0.15
C VAL A 118 4.07 9.51 0.20
N ARG A 119 5.38 9.30 -0.01
CA ARG A 119 6.35 10.38 -0.13
C ARG A 119 5.99 11.32 -1.29
N SER A 120 5.74 10.78 -2.49
CA SER A 120 5.38 11.60 -3.65
C SER A 120 4.10 12.40 -3.44
N LEU A 121 3.09 11.83 -2.76
CA LEU A 121 1.86 12.54 -2.46
C LEU A 121 2.06 13.63 -1.39
N GLU A 122 2.86 13.37 -0.35
CA GLU A 122 3.19 14.37 0.67
C GLU A 122 4.02 15.51 0.09
N ASP A 123 5.05 15.22 -0.71
CA ASP A 123 5.90 16.22 -1.38
C ASP A 123 5.08 17.12 -2.32
N ALA A 124 4.03 16.57 -2.94
CA ALA A 124 3.09 17.30 -3.80
C ALA A 124 1.98 18.03 -3.01
N LEU A 125 2.01 18.00 -1.67
CA LEU A 125 0.98 18.55 -0.79
C LEU A 125 -0.43 17.94 -0.99
N LEU A 126 -0.48 16.70 -1.49
CA LEU A 126 -1.69 15.91 -1.68
C LEU A 126 -2.02 15.01 -0.47
N LEU A 127 -1.13 14.97 0.51
CA LEU A 127 -1.34 14.37 1.83
C LEU A 127 -0.87 15.34 2.94
N PRO A 128 -1.42 15.20 4.16
CA PRO A 128 -0.96 15.98 5.31
C PRO A 128 0.53 15.76 5.61
N VAL A 129 1.21 16.83 6.04
CA VAL A 129 2.60 16.76 6.51
C VAL A 129 2.73 15.76 7.66
N GLY A 130 3.75 14.90 7.59
CA GLY A 130 4.01 13.83 8.54
C GLY A 130 3.37 12.48 8.17
N SER A 131 2.69 12.38 7.01
CA SER A 131 2.10 11.11 6.54
C SER A 131 3.16 10.03 6.33
N LEU A 132 4.27 10.37 5.67
CA LEU A 132 5.41 9.50 5.44
C LEU A 132 6.02 9.01 6.76
N SER A 133 6.25 9.92 7.71
CA SER A 133 6.79 9.55 9.03
C SER A 133 5.90 8.55 9.76
N ARG A 134 4.57 8.69 9.62
CA ARG A 134 3.61 7.74 10.22
C ARG A 134 3.66 6.38 9.52
N VAL A 135 3.75 6.35 8.19
CA VAL A 135 3.91 5.12 7.39
C VAL A 135 5.21 4.40 7.73
N GLU A 136 6.32 5.11 7.87
CA GLU A 136 7.61 4.50 8.18
C GLU A 136 7.63 3.80 9.55
N LYS A 137 6.78 4.24 10.49
CA LYS A 137 6.58 3.63 11.81
C LYS A 137 5.62 2.44 11.81
N CYS A 138 4.96 2.13 10.69
CA CYS A 138 4.01 1.02 10.64
C CYS A 138 4.72 -0.36 10.69
N PRO A 139 4.02 -1.40 11.18
CA PRO A 139 4.60 -2.75 11.30
C PRO A 139 4.98 -3.35 9.95
N ARG A 140 6.25 -3.75 9.79
CA ARG A 140 6.77 -4.43 8.59
C ARG A 140 6.94 -5.95 8.77
N TYR A 141 7.00 -6.40 10.01
CA TYR A 141 7.17 -7.80 10.41
C TYR A 141 6.18 -8.12 11.53
N GLY A 142 5.87 -9.40 11.72
CA GLY A 142 5.16 -9.88 12.90
C GLY A 142 4.10 -10.90 12.61
#